data_AF-A0A6A0APD9-F1
#
_entry.id   AF-A0A6A0APD9-F1
#
_cell.length_a   1.000
_cell.length_b   1.000
_cell.length_c   1.000
_cell.angle_alpha   90.00
_cell.angle_beta   90.00
_cell.angle_gamma   90.00
#
_symmetry.space_group_name_H-M   'P 1'
#
loop_
_entity.id
_entity.type
_entity.pdbx_description
1 polymer ?
#
loop_
_entity_poly.entity_id
_entity_poly.type
_entity_poly.pdbx_seq_one_letter_code
_entity_poly.pdbx_strand_id
1 'polypeptide(L)' 'VGLRCGLPLLSPVDDAGCFTHEAGPRFAGKSVQGDGNAEVVTALAEVGALLLEEQYAHKYPYDWRTKKPTIF' A
#
# COMPACT_ATOMS: atom_id res chain seq x y z
N VAL A 1 17.18 5.46 -0.04
CA VAL A 1 18.14 4.37 0.28
C VAL A 1 18.29 3.40 -0.89
N GLY A 2 17.21 2.85 -1.45
CA GLY A 2 17.28 1.86 -2.54
C GLY A 2 18.16 2.24 -3.75
N LEU A 3 18.07 3.48 -4.25
CA LEU A 3 18.91 3.96 -5.36
C LEU A 3 20.42 3.91 -5.05
N ARG A 4 20.83 4.24 -3.83
CA ARG A 4 22.24 4.14 -3.41
C ARG A 4 22.74 2.69 -3.37
N CYS A 5 21.84 1.74 -3.19
CA CYS A 5 22.14 0.31 -3.15
C CYS A 5 21.91 -0.37 -4.51
N GLY A 6 21.54 0.37 -5.56
CA GLY A 6 21.27 -0.19 -6.88
C GLY A 6 20.03 -1.09 -6.97
N LEU A 7 19.06 -0.92 -6.07
CA LEU A 7 17.81 -1.69 -6.14
C LEU A 7 16.93 -1.21 -7.31
N PRO A 8 16.24 -2.12 -8.00
CA PRO A 8 15.30 -1.75 -9.06
C PRO A 8 14.13 -0.95 -8.51
N LEU A 9 13.58 -0.06 -9.35
CA LEU A 9 12.35 0.65 -9.05
C LEU A 9 11.16 -0.26 -9.31
N LEU A 10 10.26 -0.37 -8.34
CA LEU A 10 9.01 -1.10 -8.44
C LEU A 10 7.90 -0.23 -7.84
N SER A 11 6.83 -0.01 -8.60
CA SER A 11 5.66 0.75 -8.16
C SER A 11 4.40 0.04 -8.64
N PRO A 12 3.86 -0.93 -7.87
CA PRO A 12 2.72 -1.72 -8.29
C PRO A 12 1.40 -0.97 -8.03
N VAL A 13 1.39 0.35 -8.21
CA VAL A 13 0.25 1.25 -7.93
C VAL A 13 0.12 2.23 -9.10
N ASP A 14 -1.11 2.42 -9.57
CA ASP A 14 -1.44 3.32 -10.67
C ASP A 14 -1.75 4.76 -10.20
N ASP A 15 -1.99 5.66 -11.15
CA ASP A 15 -2.28 7.08 -10.92
C ASP A 15 -3.59 7.31 -10.13
N ALA A 16 -4.48 6.30 -10.04
CA ALA A 16 -5.71 6.36 -9.28
C ALA A 16 -5.52 5.91 -7.81
N GLY A 17 -4.31 5.45 -7.45
CA GLY A 17 -4.02 4.89 -6.13
C GLY A 17 -4.58 3.47 -5.96
N CYS A 18 -4.68 2.71 -7.06
CA CYS A 18 -5.08 1.32 -7.07
C CYS A 18 -3.90 0.41 -7.43
N PHE A 19 -3.87 -0.80 -6.89
CA PHE A 19 -2.84 -1.77 -7.24
C PHE A 19 -2.89 -2.15 -8.72
N THR A 20 -1.73 -2.26 -9.37
CA THR A 20 -1.61 -2.76 -10.74
C THR A 20 -1.59 -4.29 -10.77
N HIS A 21 -1.59 -4.87 -11.97
CA HIS A 21 -1.45 -6.31 -12.16
C HIS A 21 -0.12 -6.88 -11.62
N GLU A 22 0.92 -6.04 -11.47
CA GLU A 22 2.21 -6.43 -10.88
C GLU A 22 2.08 -6.84 -9.41
N ALA A 23 1.06 -6.34 -8.70
CA ALA A 23 0.74 -6.78 -7.35
C ALA A 23 0.15 -8.20 -7.30
N GLY A 24 -0.26 -8.77 -8.44
CA GLY A 24 -0.93 -10.06 -8.54
C GLY A 24 -2.46 -9.95 -8.51
N PRO A 25 -3.16 -11.01 -8.95
CA PRO A 25 -4.61 -10.97 -9.23
C PRO A 25 -5.47 -10.74 -7.97
N ARG A 26 -4.96 -11.08 -6.79
CA ARG A 26 -5.67 -10.89 -5.50
C ARG A 26 -5.85 -9.41 -5.15
N PHE A 27 -4.92 -8.57 -5.61
CA PHE A 27 -4.82 -7.16 -5.18
C PHE A 27 -5.12 -6.18 -6.31
N ALA A 28 -4.84 -6.56 -7.56
CA ALA A 28 -5.04 -5.70 -8.73
C ALA A 28 -6.43 -5.03 -8.73
N GLY A 29 -6.44 -3.71 -8.95
CA GLY A 29 -7.63 -2.86 -8.98
C GLY A 29 -8.13 -2.39 -7.60
N LYS A 30 -7.63 -2.94 -6.48
CA LYS A 30 -8.02 -2.48 -5.13
C LYS A 30 -7.30 -1.19 -4.77
N SER A 31 -8.04 -0.26 -4.13
CA SER A 31 -7.46 0.96 -3.58
C SER A 31 -6.46 0.65 -2.47
N VAL A 32 -5.25 1.22 -2.54
CA VAL A 32 -4.16 0.90 -1.61
C VAL A 32 -4.43 1.34 -0.17
N GLN A 33 -5.24 2.38 0.02
CA GLN A 33 -5.61 2.89 1.36
C GLN A 33 -6.98 2.39 1.84
N GLY A 34 -7.67 1.58 1.03
CA GLY A 34 -8.95 0.98 1.37
C GLY A 34 -8.85 -0.54 1.39
N ASP A 35 -9.66 -1.19 0.56
CA ASP A 35 -9.77 -2.66 0.48
C ASP A 35 -8.42 -3.36 0.23
N GLY A 36 -7.50 -2.71 -0.46
CA GLY A 36 -6.17 -3.25 -0.71
C GLY A 36 -5.37 -3.48 0.58
N ASN A 37 -5.42 -2.53 1.51
CA ASN A 37 -4.73 -2.65 2.80
C ASN A 37 -5.34 -3.79 3.65
N ALA A 38 -6.67 -3.86 3.73
CA ALA A 38 -7.38 -4.91 4.46
C ALA A 38 -7.10 -6.31 3.87
N GLU A 39 -7.00 -6.42 2.55
CA GLU A 39 -6.67 -7.67 1.87
C GLU A 39 -5.25 -8.15 2.18
N VAL A 40 -4.28 -7.23 2.23
CA VAL A 40 -2.88 -7.57 2.58
C VAL A 40 -2.79 -8.11 4.01
N VAL A 41 -3.46 -7.46 4.97
CA VAL A 41 -3.52 -7.95 6.36
C VAL A 41 -4.10 -9.36 6.42
N THR A 42 -5.21 -9.59 5.68
CA THR A 42 -5.84 -10.92 5.59
C THR A 42 -4.90 -11.96 4.99
N ALA A 43 -4.21 -11.63 3.90
CA ALA A 43 -3.25 -12.52 3.24
C ALA A 43 -2.07 -12.89 4.17
N LEU A 44 -1.57 -11.93 4.95
CA LEU A 44 -0.52 -12.16 5.95
C LEU A 44 -1.00 -13.07 7.09
N ALA A 45 -2.24 -12.90 7.54
CA ALA A 45 -2.84 -13.74 8.57
C ALA A 45 -3.02 -15.19 8.10
N GLU A 46 -3.50 -15.41 6.87
CA GLU A 46 -3.71 -16.73 6.26
C GLU A 46 -2.43 -17.57 6.21
N VAL A 47 -1.29 -16.94 5.91
CA VAL A 47 0.01 -17.63 5.83
C VAL A 47 0.76 -17.66 7.16
N GLY A 48 0.17 -17.14 8.24
CA GLY A 48 0.79 -17.08 9.57
C GLY A 48 1.98 -16.10 9.66
N ALA A 49 2.06 -15.11 8.77
CA ALA A 49 3.11 -14.10 8.75
C ALA A 49 2.72 -12.79 9.47
N LEU A 50 1.47 -12.64 9.91
CA LEU A 50 1.01 -11.48 10.67
C LEU A 50 1.43 -11.61 12.14
N LEU A 51 2.33 -10.74 12.60
CA LEU A 51 2.81 -10.73 13.99
C LEU A 51 1.93 -9.88 14.92
N LEU A 52 1.49 -8.71 14.44
CA LEU A 52 0.69 -7.75 15.19
C LEU A 52 -0.11 -6.88 14.21
N GLU A 53 -1.34 -6.56 14.59
CA GLU A 53 -2.16 -5.54 13.94
C GLU A 53 -2.66 -4.58 15.02
N GLU A 54 -2.43 -3.27 14.81
CA GLU A 54 -2.92 -2.23 15.71
C GLU A 54 -3.29 -0.95 14.96
N GLN A 55 -4.20 -0.15 15.54
CA GLN A 55 -4.49 1.18 15.01
C GLN A 55 -3.45 2.19 15.52
N TYR A 56 -2.79 2.88 14.58
CA TYR A 56 -1.68 3.78 14.90
C TYR A 56 -1.96 5.22 14.49
N ALA A 57 -2.19 6.09 15.49
CA ALA A 57 -2.41 7.52 15.27
C ALA A 57 -1.08 8.28 15.12
N HIS A 58 -0.88 8.92 13.98
CA HIS A 58 0.33 9.67 13.68
C HIS A 58 0.07 10.81 12.67
N LYS A 59 1.09 11.62 12.41
CA LYS A 59 1.03 12.65 11.37
C LYS A 59 1.14 12.00 9.99
N TYR A 60 0.11 12.16 9.17
CA TYR A 60 0.08 11.70 7.79
C TYR A 60 -0.01 12.89 6.82
N PRO A 61 0.66 12.88 5.67
CA PRO A 61 0.58 13.98 4.70
C PRO A 61 -0.75 13.95 3.92
N TYR A 62 -1.32 15.14 3.75
CA TYR A 62 -2.56 15.34 3.01
C TYR A 62 -2.37 16.41 1.95
N ASP A 63 -3.01 16.20 0.80
CA ASP A 63 -3.11 17.21 -0.24
C ASP A 63 -3.79 18.46 0.32
N TRP A 64 -3.14 19.60 0.15
CA TRP A 64 -3.54 20.85 0.79
C TRP A 64 -4.90 21.37 0.28
N ARG A 65 -5.30 20.99 -0.94
CA ARG A 65 -6.55 21.42 -1.57
C ARG A 65 -7.70 20.47 -1.27
N THR A 66 -7.56 19.20 -1.65
CA THR A 66 -8.62 18.19 -1.54
C THR A 66 -8.75 17.60 -0.14
N LYS A 67 -7.73 17.80 0.71
CA LYS A 67 -7.61 17.16 2.02
C LYS A 67 -7.62 15.62 1.94
N LYS A 68 -7.28 15.07 0.77
CA LYS A 68 -7.08 13.64 0.59
C LYS A 68 -5.65 13.24 0.96
N PRO A 69 -5.45 12.04 1.52
CA PRO A 69 -4.13 11.52 1.85
C PRO A 69 -3.24 11.37 0.60
N THR A 70 -1.94 11.63 0.74
CA THR A 70 -0.96 11.48 -0.35
C THR A 70 -0.10 10.21 -0.16
N ILE A 71 0.27 9.56 -1.27
CA ILE A 71 1.18 8.40 -1.32
C ILE A 71 2.38 8.71 -2.23
N PHE A 72 3.50 8.00 -2.06
CA PHE A 72 4.78 8.23 -2.76
C PHE A 72 5.26 6.99 -3.49
#